data_AF-A0A9L0I875-F1
#
_entry.id   AF-A0A9L0I875-F1
#
_cell.length_a   1.000
_cell.length_b   1.000
_cell.length_c   1.000
_cell.angle_alpha   90.00
_cell.angle_beta   90.00
_cell.angle_gamma   90.00
#
_symmetry.space_group_name_H-M   'P 1'
#
loop_
_entity.id
_entity.type
_entity.pdbx_description
1 polymer ?
#
loop_
_entity_poly.entity_id
_entity_poly.type
_entity_poly.pdbx_seq_one_letter_code
_entity_poly.pdbx_strand_id
1 'polypeptide(L)'
;MSSGDGGSAGRDGAPRAAAALCGLYHEAGQRLRRLQDQLAARDALIARLRARLAALEGDAAPSLVDALLEQVARFREQLRQQEGGAAEAALRQEIERLSEQLEEKERETQQLMSQPEHEREKEVALLRRSVAEKERARAASDVLCRSLADETHQLRRTLAATAHMCQHLAKCLDERQRAQGNAGEKRPEPECTGGDASVQAVIEKLQEENRLLKQKVTHVEDLNAKWQRYDASRDEYVRGLHAQLRGLQSPIEPERSSPPELMRKEISRLNRQVEEKMNDCAEVRQELAAVRRARDAALERVQMLEQQILAYKDDFTSERADRERAQSRIHELEEKVASLQHQASWRQDSRDPGSCRIHPGSRIPKDLEANALQLVVPSDRRPGTGSQWLERPGATQRGQGDLQCPHCLQCFSDEQGEELFRHVAECCQ
;
A
#
# COMPACT_ATOMS: atom_id res chain seq x y z
N MET A 1 104.14 -26.18 103.39
CA MET A 1 102.85 -25.80 102.78
C MET A 1 103.21 -24.80 101.68
N SER A 2 103.66 -25.20 100.49
CA SER A 2 102.95 -25.86 99.37
C SER A 2 101.58 -25.27 99.06
N SER A 3 101.59 -24.38 98.06
CA SER A 3 100.79 -24.39 96.82
C SER A 3 99.26 -24.41 96.88
N GLY A 4 98.63 -23.50 96.12
CA GLY A 4 97.31 -23.75 95.54
C GLY A 4 96.45 -22.51 95.30
N ASP A 5 96.34 -22.14 94.02
CA ASP A 5 95.53 -21.13 93.34
C ASP A 5 94.13 -20.75 93.87
N GLY A 6 93.73 -19.51 93.51
CA GLY A 6 92.34 -19.19 93.19
C GLY A 6 92.04 -17.67 93.12
N GLY A 7 91.75 -17.16 91.93
CA GLY A 7 90.89 -15.96 91.79
C GLY A 7 91.38 -14.84 90.87
N SER A 8 91.21 -15.05 89.57
CA SER A 8 91.28 -14.05 88.49
C SER A 8 90.05 -13.14 88.49
N ALA A 9 90.24 -11.84 88.16
CA ALA A 9 89.48 -11.10 87.13
C ALA A 9 89.31 -9.62 87.47
N GLY A 10 89.73 -8.74 86.55
CA GLY A 10 89.17 -7.39 86.45
C GLY A 10 90.18 -6.28 86.24
N ARG A 11 90.78 -6.18 85.04
CA ARG A 11 91.17 -4.92 84.36
C ARG A 11 91.98 -5.19 83.08
N ASP A 12 91.39 -5.84 82.08
CA ASP A 12 91.97 -5.93 80.71
C ASP A 12 90.92 -6.12 79.59
N GLY A 13 89.66 -5.70 79.82
CA GLY A 13 88.53 -5.90 78.89
C GLY A 13 88.08 -4.67 78.09
N ALA A 14 88.51 -3.46 78.47
CA ALA A 14 87.96 -2.22 77.91
C ALA A 14 88.37 -1.88 76.46
N PRO A 15 89.64 -2.05 76.01
CA PRO A 15 90.03 -1.62 74.66
C PRO A 15 89.61 -2.61 73.56
N ARG A 16 89.51 -3.92 73.84
CA ARG A 16 89.08 -4.94 72.86
C ARG A 16 87.57 -4.88 72.58
N ALA A 17 86.75 -4.65 73.59
CA ALA A 17 85.30 -4.47 73.41
C ALA A 17 84.97 -3.19 72.63
N ALA A 18 85.68 -2.09 72.90
CA ALA A 18 85.54 -0.84 72.16
C ALA A 18 85.96 -0.98 70.69
N ALA A 19 87.06 -1.69 70.40
CA ALA A 19 87.49 -1.95 69.03
C ALA A 19 86.50 -2.83 68.24
N ALA A 20 85.91 -3.85 68.88
CA ALA A 20 84.88 -4.69 68.28
C ALA A 20 83.60 -3.90 67.98
N LEU A 21 83.17 -3.03 68.90
CA LEU A 21 82.03 -2.14 68.67
C LEU A 21 82.30 -1.14 67.54
N CYS A 22 83.48 -0.52 67.49
CA CYS A 22 83.88 0.36 66.39
C CYS A 22 83.89 -0.37 65.04
N GLY A 23 84.34 -1.63 65.00
CA GLY A 23 84.27 -2.48 63.81
C GLY A 23 82.84 -2.73 63.34
N LEU A 24 81.94 -3.08 64.27
CA LEU A 24 80.52 -3.29 63.96
C LEU A 24 79.82 -2.01 63.48
N TYR A 25 80.11 -0.85 64.08
CA TYR A 25 79.59 0.44 63.59
C TYR A 25 80.13 0.78 62.21
N HIS A 26 81.40 0.46 61.93
CA HIS A 26 81.97 0.67 60.62
C HIS A 26 81.35 -0.25 59.56
N GLU A 27 81.14 -1.53 59.88
CA GLU A 27 80.45 -2.50 59.03
C GLU A 27 78.99 -2.12 58.79
N ALA A 28 78.26 -1.71 59.83
CA ALA A 28 76.89 -1.20 59.71
C ALA A 28 76.85 0.03 58.80
N GLY A 29 77.81 0.95 58.95
CA GLY A 29 77.98 2.11 58.07
C GLY A 29 78.29 1.73 56.62
N GLN A 30 79.12 0.71 56.38
CA GLN A 30 79.38 0.20 55.04
C GLN A 30 78.14 -0.46 54.42
N ARG A 31 77.36 -1.21 55.20
CA ARG A 31 76.10 -1.82 54.74
C ARG A 31 75.06 -0.75 54.39
N LEU A 32 74.94 0.29 55.21
CA LEU A 32 74.07 1.44 54.93
C LEU A 32 74.47 2.16 53.63
N ARG A 33 75.77 2.39 53.41
CA ARG A 33 76.26 2.97 52.14
C ARG A 33 75.91 2.11 50.93
N ARG A 34 76.14 0.79 51.00
CA ARG A 34 75.78 -0.14 49.91
C ARG A 34 74.28 -0.12 49.59
N LEU A 35 73.43 -0.06 50.63
CA LEU A 35 71.98 0.02 50.44
C LEU A 35 71.55 1.38 49.83
N GLN A 36 72.20 2.48 50.24
CA GLN A 36 71.99 3.79 49.63
C GLN A 36 72.39 3.82 48.15
N ASP A 37 73.52 3.23 47.80
CA ASP A 37 73.95 3.13 46.40
C ASP A 37 72.98 2.29 45.55
N GLN A 38 72.44 1.21 46.12
CA GLN A 38 71.42 0.38 45.47
C GLN A 38 70.08 1.11 45.28
N LEU A 39 69.67 1.93 46.26
CA LEU A 39 68.50 2.80 46.15
C LEU A 39 68.71 3.83 45.04
N ALA A 40 69.84 4.54 45.04
CA ALA A 40 70.16 5.52 44.02
C ALA A 40 70.19 4.91 42.60
N ALA A 41 70.72 3.69 42.45
CA ALA A 41 70.71 2.97 41.18
C ALA A 41 69.29 2.62 40.71
N ARG A 42 68.40 2.22 41.63
CA ARG A 42 66.98 1.96 41.33
C ARG A 42 66.23 3.23 40.98
N ASP A 43 66.48 4.32 41.70
CA ASP A 43 65.87 5.62 41.41
C ASP A 43 66.31 6.14 40.03
N ALA A 44 67.58 5.96 39.67
CA ALA A 44 68.08 6.28 38.33
C ALA A 44 67.47 5.42 37.22
N LEU A 45 67.10 4.17 37.50
CA LEU A 45 66.38 3.32 36.57
C LEU A 45 64.92 3.77 36.43
N ILE A 46 64.25 4.07 37.54
CA ILE A 46 62.88 4.61 37.54
C ILE A 46 62.82 5.92 36.76
N ALA A 47 63.78 6.82 36.96
CA ALA A 47 63.88 8.07 36.21
C ALA A 47 64.04 7.81 34.70
N ARG A 48 64.88 6.86 34.30
CA ARG A 48 65.05 6.47 32.89
C ARG A 48 63.80 5.84 32.28
N LEU A 49 63.09 4.99 33.03
CA LEU A 49 61.84 4.39 32.57
C LEU A 49 60.73 5.44 32.43
N ARG A 50 60.63 6.37 33.38
CA ARG A 50 59.70 7.51 33.29
C ARG A 50 60.00 8.41 32.10
N ALA A 51 61.28 8.71 31.84
CA ALA A 51 61.67 9.49 30.66
C ALA A 51 61.33 8.77 29.33
N ARG A 52 61.51 7.45 29.27
CA ARG A 52 61.11 6.65 28.10
C ARG A 52 59.59 6.58 27.92
N LEU A 53 58.83 6.47 29.02
CA LEU A 53 57.37 6.52 28.96
C LEU A 53 56.88 7.90 28.50
N ALA A 54 57.42 8.98 29.04
CA ALA A 54 57.09 10.34 28.60
C ALA A 54 57.43 10.59 27.11
N ALA A 55 58.54 10.04 26.61
CA ALA A 55 58.88 10.10 25.19
C ALA A 55 57.89 9.31 24.31
N LEU A 56 57.47 8.12 24.76
CA LEU A 56 56.47 7.30 24.05
C LEU A 56 55.05 7.89 24.12
N GLU A 57 54.68 8.52 25.23
CA GLU A 57 53.40 9.23 25.38
C GLU A 57 53.38 10.53 24.56
N GLY A 58 54.54 11.16 24.34
CA GLY A 58 54.69 12.29 23.41
C GLY A 58 54.61 11.91 21.93
N ASP A 59 55.04 10.68 21.58
CA ASP A 59 55.06 10.16 20.19
C ASP A 59 53.89 9.19 19.88
N ALA A 60 52.90 9.06 20.77
CA ALA A 60 51.71 8.24 20.58
C ALA A 60 50.71 8.88 19.57
N ALA A 61 51.11 8.98 18.30
CA ALA A 61 50.31 9.21 17.10
C ALA A 61 48.93 9.91 17.27
N PRO A 62 48.87 11.18 17.75
CA PRO A 62 47.64 11.96 17.69
C PRO A 62 47.18 12.23 16.24
N SER A 63 48.08 12.28 15.26
CA SER A 63 47.74 12.77 13.91
C SER A 63 46.80 11.89 13.08
N LEU A 64 46.83 10.55 13.22
CA LEU A 64 45.95 9.67 12.43
C LEU A 64 44.57 9.56 13.05
N VAL A 65 44.49 9.42 14.38
CA VAL A 65 43.22 9.35 15.10
C VAL A 65 42.49 10.68 14.97
N ASP A 66 43.18 11.81 15.13
CA ASP A 66 42.58 13.13 14.97
C ASP A 66 42.13 13.38 13.51
N ALA A 67 42.92 12.97 12.52
CA ALA A 67 42.52 13.07 11.11
C ALA A 67 41.29 12.22 10.77
N LEU A 68 41.19 11.00 11.33
CA LEU A 68 40.01 10.15 11.15
C LEU A 68 38.78 10.72 11.86
N LEU A 69 38.94 11.29 13.06
CA LEU A 69 37.86 11.97 13.77
C LEU A 69 37.36 13.20 12.99
N GLU A 70 38.26 14.00 12.42
CA GLU A 70 37.89 15.10 11.53
C GLU A 70 37.17 14.61 10.26
N GLN A 71 37.64 13.51 9.67
CA GLN A 71 37.03 12.97 8.46
C GLN A 71 35.61 12.42 8.74
N VAL A 72 35.42 11.75 9.88
CA VAL A 72 34.11 11.30 10.35
C VAL A 72 33.21 12.51 10.67
N ALA A 73 33.73 13.58 11.26
CA ALA A 73 32.97 14.80 11.51
C ALA A 73 32.51 15.46 10.20
N ARG A 74 33.38 15.51 9.17
CA ARG A 74 33.04 16.04 7.84
C ARG A 74 31.98 15.19 7.14
N PHE A 75 32.07 13.87 7.19
CA PHE A 75 31.05 12.99 6.60
C PHE A 75 29.69 13.11 7.31
N ARG A 76 29.68 13.23 8.65
CA ARG A 76 28.45 13.48 9.41
C ARG A 76 27.81 14.82 9.03
N GLU A 77 28.62 15.85 8.82
CA GLU A 77 28.13 17.17 8.42
C GLU A 77 27.62 17.17 6.97
N GLN A 78 28.30 16.47 6.05
CA GLN A 78 27.85 16.28 4.67
C GLN A 78 26.52 15.51 4.60
N LEU A 79 26.37 14.45 5.40
CA LEU A 79 25.11 13.72 5.52
C LEU A 79 24.00 14.61 6.07
N ARG A 80 24.26 15.39 7.13
CA ARG A 80 23.29 16.37 7.66
C ARG A 80 22.87 17.41 6.62
N GLN A 81 23.79 17.89 5.79
CA GLN A 81 23.48 18.86 4.74
C GLN A 81 22.71 18.24 3.56
N GLN A 82 22.99 16.98 3.22
CA GLN A 82 22.22 16.24 2.22
C GLN A 82 20.83 15.85 2.72
N GLU A 83 20.72 15.44 3.98
CA GLU A 83 19.47 14.99 4.60
C GLU A 83 18.56 16.17 5.02
N GLY A 84 19.12 17.26 5.54
CA GLY A 84 18.35 18.28 6.27
C GLY A 84 18.08 19.61 5.57
N GLY A 85 18.52 19.80 4.32
CA GLY A 85 18.55 21.15 3.74
C GLY A 85 17.32 21.55 2.92
N ALA A 86 17.35 21.17 1.65
CA ALA A 86 16.45 21.72 0.64
C ALA A 86 15.27 20.80 0.32
N ALA A 87 15.51 19.49 0.22
CA ALA A 87 14.45 18.51 -0.08
C ALA A 87 13.46 18.38 1.07
N GLU A 88 13.95 18.31 2.31
CA GLU A 88 13.08 18.25 3.49
C GLU A 88 12.29 19.55 3.68
N ALA A 89 12.90 20.72 3.45
CA ALA A 89 12.21 22.00 3.50
C ALA A 89 11.14 22.12 2.40
N ALA A 90 11.42 21.67 1.17
CA ALA A 90 10.45 21.64 0.08
C ALA A 90 9.26 20.70 0.38
N LEU A 91 9.53 19.52 0.95
CA LEU A 91 8.48 18.60 1.38
C LEU A 91 7.63 19.19 2.51
N ARG A 92 8.25 19.87 3.48
CA ARG A 92 7.52 20.56 4.56
C ARG A 92 6.61 21.66 4.01
N GLN A 93 7.08 22.46 3.05
CA GLN A 93 6.26 23.48 2.39
C GLN A 93 5.09 22.87 1.61
N GLU A 94 5.32 21.74 0.92
CA GLU A 94 4.24 21.06 0.19
C GLU A 94 3.21 20.43 1.13
N ILE A 95 3.64 19.88 2.27
CA ILE A 95 2.74 19.39 3.31
C ILE A 95 1.89 20.52 3.88
N GLU A 96 2.48 21.69 4.13
CA GLU A 96 1.77 22.87 4.63
C GLU A 96 0.72 23.35 3.61
N ARG A 97 1.12 23.48 2.33
CA ARG A 97 0.22 23.83 1.23
C ARG A 97 -0.95 22.85 1.08
N LEU A 98 -0.68 21.54 1.15
CA LEU A 98 -1.71 20.51 1.07
C LEU A 98 -2.63 20.53 2.30
N SER A 99 -2.09 20.83 3.48
CA SER A 99 -2.87 20.95 4.71
C SER A 99 -3.83 22.13 4.64
N GLU A 100 -3.37 23.30 4.16
CA GLU A 100 -4.23 24.46 3.93
C GLU A 100 -5.37 24.16 2.94
N GLN A 101 -5.08 23.45 1.85
CA GLN A 101 -6.10 23.05 0.88
C GLN A 101 -7.11 22.05 1.46
N LEU A 102 -6.65 21.13 2.30
CA LEU A 102 -7.55 20.21 3.00
C LEU A 102 -8.44 20.95 3.99
N GLU A 103 -7.89 21.90 4.76
CA GLU A 103 -8.68 22.73 5.68
C GLU A 103 -9.72 23.58 4.94
N GLU A 104 -9.38 24.15 3.78
CA GLU A 104 -10.33 24.90 2.95
C GLU A 104 -11.48 24.00 2.47
N LYS A 105 -11.15 22.78 2.01
CA LYS A 105 -12.16 21.80 1.59
C LYS A 105 -13.01 21.27 2.76
N GLU A 106 -12.43 21.12 3.94
CA GLU A 106 -13.16 20.80 5.16
C GLU A 106 -14.10 21.94 5.56
N ARG A 107 -13.67 23.20 5.43
CA ARG A 107 -14.55 24.36 5.65
C ARG A 107 -15.69 24.42 4.65
N GLU A 108 -15.43 24.20 3.36
CA GLU A 108 -16.47 24.16 2.32
C GLU A 108 -17.49 23.05 2.60
N THR A 109 -17.03 21.84 2.93
CA THR A 109 -17.92 20.72 3.24
C THR A 109 -18.70 20.96 4.53
N GLN A 110 -18.08 21.52 5.57
CA GLN A 110 -18.78 21.93 6.80
C GLN A 110 -19.79 23.03 6.52
N GLN A 111 -19.48 24.00 5.66
CA GLN A 111 -20.41 25.05 5.27
C GLN A 111 -21.63 24.46 4.56
N LEU A 112 -21.41 23.58 3.59
CA LEU A 112 -22.49 22.85 2.94
C LEU A 112 -23.31 22.05 3.94
N MET A 113 -22.67 21.34 4.89
CA MET A 113 -23.31 20.53 5.94
C MET A 113 -24.03 21.36 7.02
N SER A 114 -23.60 22.60 7.26
CA SER A 114 -24.22 23.54 8.19
C SER A 114 -25.42 24.29 7.61
N GLN A 115 -25.61 24.27 6.28
CA GLN A 115 -26.79 24.85 5.65
C GLN A 115 -28.08 24.22 6.22
N PRO A 116 -29.09 25.02 6.57
CA PRO A 116 -30.38 24.52 7.03
C PRO A 116 -30.98 23.55 6.02
N GLU A 117 -31.47 22.40 6.49
CA GLU A 117 -32.05 21.35 5.65
C GLU A 117 -33.14 21.90 4.70
N HIS A 118 -33.92 22.87 5.18
CA HIS A 118 -34.97 23.53 4.40
C HIS A 118 -34.45 24.29 3.16
N GLU A 119 -33.23 24.83 3.18
CA GLU A 119 -32.63 25.50 2.01
C GLU A 119 -32.20 24.48 0.97
N ARG A 120 -31.59 23.35 1.39
CA ARG A 120 -31.26 22.24 0.49
C ARG A 120 -32.52 21.62 -0.12
N GLU A 121 -33.58 21.45 0.66
CA GLU A 121 -34.86 20.95 0.16
C GLU A 121 -35.49 21.87 -0.89
N LYS A 122 -35.38 23.20 -0.72
CA LYS A 122 -35.83 24.17 -1.73
C LYS A 122 -35.05 24.04 -3.02
N GLU A 123 -33.73 23.92 -2.94
CA GLU A 123 -32.88 23.76 -4.12
C GLU A 123 -33.18 22.45 -4.85
N VAL A 124 -33.31 21.33 -4.12
CA VAL A 124 -33.72 20.05 -4.67
C VAL A 124 -35.10 20.13 -5.33
N ALA A 125 -36.06 20.84 -4.71
CA ALA A 125 -37.38 21.03 -5.30
C ALA A 125 -37.33 21.85 -6.60
N LEU A 126 -36.49 22.90 -6.66
CA LEU A 126 -36.27 23.70 -7.88
C LEU A 126 -35.64 22.86 -8.99
N LEU A 127 -34.60 22.08 -8.66
CA LEU A 127 -33.95 21.18 -9.62
C LEU A 127 -34.92 20.13 -10.14
N ARG A 128 -35.71 19.50 -9.27
CA ARG A 128 -36.76 18.53 -9.68
C ARG A 128 -37.80 19.17 -10.61
N ARG A 129 -38.22 20.41 -10.33
CA ARG A 129 -39.14 21.14 -11.21
C ARG A 129 -38.54 21.42 -12.57
N SER A 130 -37.28 21.89 -12.62
CA SER A 130 -36.57 22.15 -13.87
C SER A 130 -36.40 20.89 -14.71
N VAL A 131 -36.08 19.75 -14.07
CA VAL A 131 -35.99 18.45 -14.75
C VAL A 131 -37.35 18.06 -15.33
N ALA A 132 -38.42 18.13 -14.54
CA ALA A 132 -39.77 17.81 -15.00
C ALA A 132 -40.23 18.70 -16.17
N GLU A 133 -39.87 19.99 -16.17
CA GLU A 133 -40.16 20.91 -17.28
C GLU A 133 -39.39 20.53 -18.56
N LYS A 134 -38.11 20.17 -18.44
CA LYS A 134 -37.31 19.68 -19.57
C LYS A 134 -37.87 18.37 -20.14
N GLU A 135 -38.30 17.46 -19.29
CA GLU A 135 -38.94 16.21 -19.71
C GLU A 135 -40.25 16.46 -20.46
N ARG A 136 -41.10 17.38 -19.97
CA ARG A 136 -42.33 17.77 -20.67
C ARG A 136 -42.03 18.40 -22.04
N ALA A 137 -41.03 19.28 -22.11
CA ALA A 137 -40.63 19.90 -23.38
C ALA A 137 -40.12 18.86 -24.38
N ARG A 138 -39.33 17.88 -23.92
CA ARG A 138 -38.87 16.75 -24.75
C ARG A 138 -40.04 15.91 -25.25
N ALA A 139 -40.96 15.53 -24.37
CA ALA A 139 -42.14 14.76 -24.76
C ALA A 139 -43.01 15.49 -25.79
N ALA A 140 -43.21 16.80 -25.63
CA ALA A 140 -43.93 17.62 -26.61
C ALA A 140 -43.20 17.66 -27.97
N SER A 141 -41.87 17.83 -27.95
CA SER A 141 -41.05 17.78 -29.16
C SER A 141 -41.18 16.43 -29.88
N ASP A 142 -41.13 15.32 -29.15
CA ASP A 142 -41.22 13.98 -29.73
C ASP A 142 -42.58 13.72 -30.40
N VAL A 143 -43.67 14.25 -29.85
CA VAL A 143 -45.01 14.16 -30.45
C VAL A 143 -45.07 14.97 -31.74
N LEU A 144 -44.52 16.18 -31.76
CA LEU A 144 -44.47 17.01 -32.96
C LEU A 144 -43.62 16.36 -34.06
N CYS A 145 -42.46 15.79 -33.71
CA CYS A 145 -41.62 15.07 -34.66
C CYS A 145 -42.35 13.86 -35.28
N ARG A 146 -43.11 13.11 -34.46
CA ARG A 146 -43.93 12.00 -34.95
C ARG A 146 -45.05 12.48 -35.88
N SER A 147 -45.79 13.51 -35.48
CA SER A 147 -46.88 14.09 -36.31
C SER A 147 -46.36 14.58 -37.67
N LEU A 148 -45.22 15.30 -37.68
CA LEU A 148 -44.61 15.78 -38.91
C LEU A 148 -44.13 14.63 -39.80
N ALA A 149 -43.60 13.54 -39.22
CA ALA A 149 -43.25 12.35 -39.98
C ALA A 149 -44.48 11.69 -40.59
N ASP A 150 -45.57 11.53 -39.84
CA ASP A 150 -46.83 10.94 -40.31
C ASP A 150 -47.46 11.77 -41.43
N GLU A 151 -47.51 13.10 -41.30
CA GLU A 151 -47.96 14.01 -42.35
C GLU A 151 -47.09 13.88 -43.61
N THR A 152 -45.77 13.81 -43.46
CA THR A 152 -44.85 13.60 -44.58
C THR A 152 -45.12 12.26 -45.28
N HIS A 153 -45.36 11.19 -44.52
CA HIS A 153 -45.72 9.88 -45.07
C HIS A 153 -47.08 9.89 -45.75
N GLN A 154 -48.07 10.64 -45.24
CA GLN A 154 -49.37 10.80 -45.86
C GLN A 154 -49.25 11.58 -47.17
N LEU A 155 -48.53 12.70 -47.19
CA LEU A 155 -48.28 13.48 -48.40
C LEU A 155 -47.58 12.65 -49.47
N ARG A 156 -46.55 11.86 -49.11
CA ARG A 156 -45.89 10.93 -50.05
C ARG A 156 -46.87 9.90 -50.62
N ARG A 157 -47.75 9.32 -49.81
CA ARG A 157 -48.79 8.38 -50.26
C ARG A 157 -49.77 9.04 -51.22
N THR A 158 -50.27 10.23 -50.89
CA THR A 158 -51.17 10.99 -51.77
C THR A 158 -50.49 11.34 -53.09
N LEU A 159 -49.23 11.79 -53.05
CA LEU A 159 -48.48 12.15 -54.23
C LEU A 159 -48.16 10.94 -55.12
N ALA A 160 -47.90 9.77 -54.52
CA ALA A 160 -47.78 8.52 -55.28
C ALA A 160 -49.11 8.11 -55.94
N ALA A 161 -50.23 8.24 -55.22
CA ALA A 161 -51.55 7.94 -55.77
C ALA A 161 -51.92 8.88 -56.93
N THR A 162 -51.67 10.19 -56.80
CA THR A 162 -51.90 11.13 -57.90
C THR A 162 -50.97 10.88 -59.07
N ALA A 163 -49.70 10.53 -58.83
CA ALA A 163 -48.77 10.13 -59.89
C ALA A 163 -49.25 8.89 -60.66
N HIS A 164 -49.78 7.87 -59.96
CA HIS A 164 -50.37 6.69 -60.61
C HIS A 164 -51.61 7.04 -61.44
N MET A 165 -52.48 7.92 -60.94
CA MET A 165 -53.62 8.43 -61.71
C MET A 165 -53.18 9.14 -62.99
N CYS A 166 -52.20 10.03 -62.91
CA CYS A 166 -51.65 10.74 -64.07
C CYS A 166 -51.02 9.75 -65.07
N GLN A 167 -50.28 8.74 -64.60
CA GLN A 167 -49.73 7.69 -65.45
C GLN A 167 -50.83 6.87 -66.15
N HIS A 168 -51.93 6.57 -65.46
CA HIS A 168 -53.06 5.85 -66.06
C HIS A 168 -53.74 6.70 -67.14
N LEU A 169 -54.00 7.98 -66.87
CA LEU A 169 -54.58 8.90 -67.86
C LEU A 169 -53.67 9.05 -69.09
N ALA A 170 -52.35 9.17 -68.89
CA ALA A 170 -51.40 9.22 -70.00
C ALA A 170 -51.48 7.96 -70.87
N LYS A 171 -51.53 6.77 -70.27
CA LYS A 171 -51.70 5.51 -71.01
C LYS A 171 -53.01 5.47 -71.81
N CYS A 172 -54.13 5.87 -71.20
CA CYS A 172 -55.42 5.93 -71.90
C CYS A 172 -55.41 6.90 -73.08
N LEU A 173 -54.70 8.03 -72.96
CA LEU A 173 -54.54 8.99 -74.06
C LEU A 173 -53.66 8.43 -75.18
N ASP A 174 -52.56 7.76 -74.85
CA ASP A 174 -51.68 7.10 -75.83
C ASP A 174 -52.43 6.00 -76.60
N GLU A 175 -53.24 5.19 -75.91
CA GLU A 175 -54.09 4.15 -76.51
C GLU A 175 -55.15 4.77 -77.44
N ARG A 176 -55.78 5.87 -77.03
CA ARG A 176 -56.79 6.58 -77.83
C ARG A 176 -56.19 7.23 -79.08
N GLN A 177 -54.99 7.80 -79.00
CA GLN A 177 -54.29 8.37 -80.15
C GLN A 177 -53.86 7.28 -81.15
N ARG A 178 -53.42 6.11 -80.67
CA ARG A 178 -53.15 4.94 -81.52
C ARG A 178 -54.41 4.41 -82.22
N ALA A 179 -55.58 4.53 -81.58
CA ALA A 179 -56.87 4.15 -82.18
C ALA A 179 -57.44 5.21 -83.15
N GLN A 180 -57.24 6.51 -82.87
CA GLN A 180 -57.71 7.61 -83.73
C GLN A 180 -56.85 7.88 -84.97
N GLY A 181 -55.65 7.31 -85.06
CA GLY A 181 -54.83 7.36 -86.28
C GLY A 181 -55.46 6.71 -87.51
N ASN A 182 -56.64 6.09 -87.41
CA ASN A 182 -57.31 5.33 -88.48
C ASN A 182 -58.72 5.80 -88.88
N ALA A 183 -59.27 6.90 -88.33
CA ALA A 183 -60.61 7.36 -88.72
C ALA A 183 -60.73 8.89 -88.60
N GLY A 184 -60.60 9.57 -89.75
CA GLY A 184 -61.02 10.96 -89.89
C GLY A 184 -62.51 11.02 -90.25
N GLU A 185 -63.32 11.73 -89.46
CA GLU A 185 -64.69 12.06 -89.84
C GLU A 185 -65.05 13.53 -89.58
N LYS A 186 -65.65 14.08 -90.63
CA LYS A 186 -66.19 15.42 -90.80
C LYS A 186 -67.51 15.56 -90.03
N ARG A 187 -67.79 16.78 -89.56
CA ARG A 187 -69.09 17.15 -88.98
C ARG A 187 -69.91 17.96 -90.00
N PRO A 188 -71.17 17.60 -90.28
CA PRO A 188 -72.09 18.43 -91.07
C PRO A 188 -72.90 19.36 -90.16
N GLU A 189 -73.12 20.59 -90.63
CA GLU A 189 -74.05 21.56 -90.04
C GLU A 189 -75.46 21.40 -90.61
N PRO A 190 -76.52 21.71 -89.85
CA PRO A 190 -77.88 21.85 -90.39
C PRO A 190 -78.37 23.30 -90.34
N GLU A 191 -78.91 23.77 -91.46
CA GLU A 191 -79.75 24.95 -91.58
C GLU A 191 -81.21 24.63 -91.21
N CYS A 192 -81.88 25.55 -90.52
CA CYS A 192 -83.34 25.57 -90.38
C CYS A 192 -83.84 26.99 -90.56
N THR A 193 -84.55 27.22 -91.67
CA THR A 193 -85.26 28.46 -92.01
C THR A 193 -86.60 28.54 -91.28
N GLY A 194 -86.81 29.64 -90.53
CA GLY A 194 -88.14 30.04 -90.04
C GLY A 194 -88.12 30.79 -88.71
N GLY A 195 -88.17 32.12 -88.76
CA GLY A 195 -88.61 32.96 -87.63
C GLY A 195 -87.65 34.09 -87.24
N ASP A 196 -87.54 35.14 -88.06
CA ASP A 196 -86.62 36.27 -87.85
C ASP A 196 -86.76 36.93 -86.45
N ALA A 197 -87.96 36.96 -85.86
CA ALA A 197 -88.16 37.46 -84.50
C ALA A 197 -87.65 36.49 -83.40
N SER A 198 -87.75 35.18 -83.63
CA SER A 198 -87.21 34.16 -82.72
C SER A 198 -85.68 34.11 -82.81
N VAL A 199 -85.14 34.24 -84.03
CA VAL A 199 -83.70 34.30 -84.29
C VAL A 199 -83.11 35.57 -83.66
N GLN A 200 -83.77 36.72 -83.80
CA GLN A 200 -83.33 37.98 -83.19
C GLN A 200 -83.30 37.92 -81.66
N ALA A 201 -84.32 37.34 -81.01
CA ALA A 201 -84.33 37.16 -79.55
C ALA A 201 -83.24 36.21 -79.05
N VAL A 202 -82.88 35.20 -79.86
CA VAL A 202 -81.75 34.31 -79.57
C VAL A 202 -80.41 35.04 -79.73
N ILE A 203 -80.28 35.89 -80.75
CA ILE A 203 -79.08 36.72 -80.96
C ILE A 203 -78.86 37.67 -79.78
N GLU A 204 -79.90 38.35 -79.29
CA GLU A 204 -79.80 39.26 -78.14
C GLU A 204 -79.40 38.53 -76.85
N LYS A 205 -79.99 37.34 -76.59
CA LYS A 205 -79.58 36.49 -75.46
C LYS A 205 -78.12 36.06 -75.57
N LEU A 206 -77.68 35.62 -76.74
CA LEU A 206 -76.31 35.22 -76.98
C LEU A 206 -75.34 36.41 -76.84
N GLN A 207 -75.74 37.62 -77.22
CA GLN A 207 -74.93 38.83 -77.01
C GLN A 207 -74.76 39.16 -75.52
N GLU A 208 -75.83 39.05 -74.73
CA GLU A 208 -75.76 39.27 -73.29
C GLU A 208 -74.96 38.17 -72.57
N GLU A 209 -75.13 36.91 -72.97
CA GLU A 209 -74.30 35.80 -72.49
C GLU A 209 -72.83 35.99 -72.87
N ASN A 210 -72.54 36.46 -74.09
CA ASN A 210 -71.18 36.74 -74.53
C ASN A 210 -70.56 37.89 -73.72
N ARG A 211 -71.35 38.92 -73.38
CA ARG A 211 -70.94 40.00 -72.48
C ARG A 211 -70.65 39.47 -71.08
N LEU A 212 -71.51 38.61 -70.52
CA LEU A 212 -71.31 38.01 -69.20
C LEU A 212 -70.10 37.08 -69.17
N LEU A 213 -69.88 36.31 -70.23
CA LEU A 213 -68.70 35.45 -70.37
C LEU A 213 -67.42 36.29 -70.43
N LYS A 214 -67.40 37.39 -71.17
CA LYS A 214 -66.27 38.33 -71.18
C LYS A 214 -65.98 38.88 -69.77
N GLN A 215 -67.00 39.26 -69.01
CA GLN A 215 -66.82 39.71 -67.62
C GLN A 215 -66.28 38.61 -66.70
N LYS A 216 -66.73 37.36 -66.88
CA LYS A 216 -66.22 36.21 -66.12
C LYS A 216 -64.77 35.89 -66.49
N VAL A 217 -64.40 36.01 -67.77
CA VAL A 217 -63.02 35.82 -68.23
C VAL A 217 -62.12 36.87 -67.60
N THR A 218 -62.48 38.16 -67.66
CA THR A 218 -61.69 39.22 -67.01
C THR A 218 -61.56 39.00 -65.50
N HIS A 219 -62.61 38.52 -64.84
CA HIS A 219 -62.56 38.21 -63.41
C HIS A 219 -61.60 37.06 -63.08
N VAL A 220 -61.59 35.99 -63.90
CA VAL A 220 -60.66 34.87 -63.73
C VAL A 220 -59.23 35.29 -64.04
N GLU A 221 -59.02 36.13 -65.05
CA GLU A 221 -57.71 36.72 -65.37
C GLU A 221 -57.17 37.54 -64.20
N ASP A 222 -58.01 38.36 -63.56
CA ASP A 222 -57.64 39.12 -62.36
C ASP A 222 -57.27 38.21 -61.18
N LEU A 223 -58.03 37.14 -60.96
CA LEU A 223 -57.72 36.14 -59.91
C LEU A 223 -56.41 35.41 -60.22
N ASN A 224 -56.18 35.05 -61.47
CA ASN A 224 -54.94 34.42 -61.91
C ASN A 224 -53.74 35.36 -61.70
N ALA A 225 -53.87 36.64 -62.07
CA ALA A 225 -52.84 37.64 -61.82
C ALA A 225 -52.54 37.87 -60.32
N LYS A 226 -53.53 37.71 -59.44
CA LYS A 226 -53.33 37.74 -57.98
C LYS A 226 -52.62 36.47 -57.49
N TRP A 227 -53.02 35.30 -57.98
CA TRP A 227 -52.40 34.04 -57.62
C TRP A 227 -50.93 33.97 -58.05
N GLN A 228 -50.62 34.41 -59.28
CA GLN A 228 -49.23 34.49 -59.77
C GLN A 228 -48.36 35.40 -58.90
N ARG A 229 -48.89 36.55 -58.44
CA ARG A 229 -48.18 37.43 -57.52
C ARG A 229 -47.91 36.79 -56.16
N TYR A 230 -48.89 36.05 -55.63
CA TYR A 230 -48.72 35.31 -54.38
C TYR A 230 -47.67 34.21 -54.54
N ASP A 231 -47.73 33.44 -55.62
CA ASP A 231 -46.78 32.34 -55.88
C ASP A 231 -45.35 32.88 -56.05
N ALA A 232 -45.17 33.97 -56.78
CA ALA A 232 -43.88 34.65 -56.92
C ALA A 232 -43.33 35.15 -55.57
N SER A 233 -44.16 35.74 -54.72
CA SER A 233 -43.77 36.20 -53.38
C SER A 233 -43.43 35.05 -52.44
N ARG A 234 -44.20 33.96 -52.49
CA ARG A 234 -43.92 32.72 -51.75
C ARG A 234 -42.58 32.14 -52.17
N ASP A 235 -42.30 32.07 -53.46
CA ASP A 235 -41.03 31.58 -53.98
C ASP A 235 -39.84 32.44 -53.54
N GLU A 236 -39.99 33.76 -53.52
CA GLU A 236 -38.98 34.67 -52.96
C GLU A 236 -38.74 34.43 -51.47
N TYR A 237 -39.80 34.24 -50.68
CA TYR A 237 -39.69 33.93 -49.26
C TYR A 237 -38.98 32.59 -49.03
N VAL A 238 -39.35 31.56 -49.78
CA VAL A 238 -38.71 30.24 -49.72
C VAL A 238 -37.24 30.35 -50.14
N ARG A 239 -36.91 31.11 -51.19
CA ARG A 239 -35.52 31.37 -51.59
C ARG A 239 -34.74 32.07 -50.47
N GLY A 240 -35.36 33.04 -49.79
CA GLY A 240 -34.78 33.72 -48.62
C GLY A 240 -34.48 32.76 -47.47
N LEU A 241 -35.41 31.87 -47.12
CA LEU A 241 -35.20 30.85 -46.09
C LEU A 241 -34.08 29.88 -46.47
N HIS A 242 -34.01 29.45 -47.73
CA HIS A 242 -32.91 28.60 -48.22
C HIS A 242 -31.56 29.31 -48.14
N ALA A 243 -31.51 30.62 -48.41
CA ALA A 243 -30.28 31.41 -48.27
C ALA A 243 -29.86 31.55 -46.81
N GLN A 244 -30.80 31.76 -45.88
CA GLN A 244 -30.52 31.82 -44.44
C GLN A 244 -30.04 30.47 -43.90
N LEU A 245 -30.73 29.38 -44.27
CA LEU A 245 -30.31 28.03 -43.92
C LEU A 245 -28.93 27.71 -44.50
N ARG A 246 -28.66 28.10 -45.75
CA ARG A 246 -27.33 27.95 -46.36
C ARG A 246 -26.28 28.81 -45.66
N GLY A 247 -26.61 30.03 -45.21
CA GLY A 247 -25.72 30.86 -44.41
C GLY A 247 -25.34 30.19 -43.08
N LEU A 248 -26.31 29.57 -42.41
CA LEU A 248 -26.12 28.80 -41.18
C LEU A 248 -25.43 27.44 -41.41
N GLN A 249 -25.66 26.83 -42.57
CA GLN A 249 -25.11 25.53 -42.99
C GLN A 249 -23.88 25.66 -43.91
N SER A 250 -23.33 26.87 -44.08
CA SER A 250 -22.21 27.12 -44.98
C SER A 250 -21.16 26.03 -44.73
N PRO A 251 -20.80 25.24 -45.74
CA PRO A 251 -19.87 24.14 -45.57
C PRO A 251 -18.58 24.70 -44.98
N ILE A 252 -18.25 24.19 -43.81
CA ILE A 252 -16.91 24.24 -43.25
C ILE A 252 -15.96 23.84 -44.38
N GLU A 253 -15.21 24.81 -44.90
CA GLU A 253 -14.15 24.54 -45.85
C GLU A 253 -13.18 23.53 -45.20
N PRO A 254 -12.74 22.49 -45.93
CA PRO A 254 -12.03 21.34 -45.36
C PRO A 254 -10.60 21.64 -44.87
N GLU A 255 -10.16 22.90 -44.85
CA GLU A 255 -8.75 23.25 -44.64
C GLU A 255 -8.44 23.93 -43.30
N ARG A 256 -9.45 24.33 -42.52
CA ARG A 256 -9.26 24.82 -41.15
C ARG A 256 -10.24 24.13 -40.22
N SER A 257 -9.71 23.31 -39.31
CA SER A 257 -10.50 22.63 -38.27
C SER A 257 -11.49 23.62 -37.67
N SER A 258 -12.77 23.35 -37.86
CA SER A 258 -13.81 24.31 -37.49
C SER A 258 -13.90 24.43 -35.96
N PRO A 259 -14.33 25.58 -35.40
CA PRO A 259 -14.43 25.79 -33.96
C PRO A 259 -15.09 24.63 -33.16
N PRO A 260 -16.19 23.99 -33.63
CA PRO A 260 -16.76 22.83 -32.96
C PRO A 260 -15.86 21.56 -33.03
N GLU A 261 -15.01 21.40 -34.03
CA GLU A 261 -14.06 20.29 -34.11
C GLU A 261 -12.88 20.47 -33.17
N LEU A 262 -12.38 21.71 -33.02
CA LEU A 262 -11.36 22.04 -32.02
C LEU A 262 -11.89 21.78 -30.60
N MET A 263 -13.13 22.17 -30.33
CA MET A 263 -13.77 21.88 -29.04
C MET A 263 -13.95 20.38 -28.80
N ARG A 264 -14.32 19.59 -29.82
CA ARG A 264 -14.39 18.13 -29.71
C ARG A 264 -13.01 17.49 -29.45
N LYS A 265 -11.96 17.97 -30.10
CA LYS A 265 -10.58 17.51 -29.86
C LYS A 265 -10.13 17.84 -28.43
N GLU A 266 -10.47 19.03 -27.94
CA GLU A 266 -10.15 19.45 -26.58
C GLU A 266 -10.92 18.66 -25.52
N ILE A 267 -12.22 18.40 -25.73
CA ILE A 267 -13.00 17.51 -24.87
C ILE A 267 -12.37 16.11 -24.82
N SER A 268 -11.94 15.58 -25.98
CA SER A 268 -11.30 14.27 -26.04
C SER A 268 -9.95 14.25 -25.30
N ARG A 269 -9.17 15.34 -25.41
CA ARG A 269 -7.90 15.51 -24.70
C ARG A 269 -8.12 15.56 -23.18
N LEU A 270 -9.08 16.36 -22.72
CA LEU A 270 -9.42 16.50 -21.31
C LEU A 270 -9.97 15.20 -20.73
N ASN A 271 -10.84 14.49 -21.46
CA ASN A 271 -11.36 13.19 -21.03
C ASN A 271 -10.23 12.18 -20.83
N ARG A 272 -9.30 12.09 -21.80
CA ARG A 272 -8.12 11.23 -21.65
C ARG A 272 -7.28 11.61 -20.42
N GLN A 273 -7.07 12.89 -20.19
CA GLN A 273 -6.31 13.37 -19.03
C GLN A 273 -7.00 13.05 -17.71
N VAL A 274 -8.33 13.13 -17.65
CA VAL A 274 -9.12 12.74 -16.47
C VAL A 274 -9.04 11.23 -16.24
N GLU A 275 -9.16 10.42 -17.29
CA GLU A 275 -9.01 8.97 -17.20
C GLU A 275 -7.62 8.58 -16.69
N GLU A 276 -6.55 9.18 -17.25
CA GLU A 276 -5.17 8.99 -16.78
C GLU A 276 -5.05 9.35 -15.29
N LYS A 277 -5.56 10.51 -14.87
CA LYS A 277 -5.51 10.93 -13.46
C LYS A 277 -6.33 10.05 -12.53
N MET A 278 -7.47 9.53 -13.00
CA MET A 278 -8.27 8.56 -12.25
C MET A 278 -7.52 7.24 -12.07
N ASN A 279 -6.80 6.78 -13.10
CA ASN A 279 -5.96 5.59 -13.03
C ASN A 279 -4.79 5.81 -12.05
N ASP A 280 -4.06 6.93 -12.16
CA ASP A 280 -3.00 7.30 -11.21
C ASP A 280 -3.53 7.27 -9.75
N CYS A 281 -4.72 7.84 -9.52
CA CYS A 281 -5.35 7.85 -8.19
C CYS A 281 -5.76 6.45 -7.72
N ALA A 282 -6.16 5.56 -8.64
CA ALA A 282 -6.49 4.19 -8.31
C ALA A 282 -5.25 3.39 -7.91
N GLU A 283 -4.12 3.58 -8.61
CA GLU A 283 -2.84 2.96 -8.28
C GLU A 283 -2.35 3.39 -6.89
N VAL A 284 -2.29 4.70 -6.63
CA VAL A 284 -1.87 5.23 -5.32
C VAL A 284 -2.77 4.73 -4.19
N ARG A 285 -4.09 4.58 -4.42
CA ARG A 285 -5.01 4.00 -3.42
C ARG A 285 -4.71 2.53 -3.15
N GLN A 286 -4.36 1.76 -4.17
CA GLN A 286 -3.98 0.35 -4.00
C GLN A 286 -2.66 0.22 -3.23
N GLU A 287 -1.67 1.04 -3.54
CA GLU A 287 -0.40 1.10 -2.83
C GLU A 287 -0.60 1.47 -1.35
N LEU A 288 -1.40 2.51 -1.07
CA LEU A 288 -1.72 2.90 0.29
C LEU A 288 -2.43 1.77 1.06
N ALA A 289 -3.33 1.04 0.41
CA ALA A 289 -3.97 -0.12 1.01
C ALA A 289 -2.97 -1.24 1.30
N ALA A 290 -1.99 -1.48 0.41
CA ALA A 290 -0.92 -2.45 0.62
C ALA A 290 -0.03 -2.05 1.80
N VAL A 291 0.39 -0.78 1.88
CA VAL A 291 1.19 -0.25 3.00
C VAL A 291 0.44 -0.37 4.32
N ARG A 292 -0.86 -0.05 4.36
CA ARG A 292 -1.69 -0.23 5.57
C ARG A 292 -1.73 -1.69 6.02
N ARG A 293 -1.96 -2.63 5.10
CA ARG A 293 -1.93 -4.07 5.43
C ARG A 293 -0.56 -4.51 5.96
N ALA A 294 0.52 -4.04 5.34
CA ALA A 294 1.88 -4.35 5.79
C ALA A 294 2.16 -3.79 7.20
N ARG A 295 1.71 -2.56 7.46
CA ARG A 295 1.79 -1.95 8.80
C ARG A 295 1.01 -2.75 9.82
N ASP A 296 -0.23 -3.13 9.51
CA ASP A 296 -1.09 -3.86 10.44
C ASP A 296 -0.49 -5.25 10.75
N ALA A 297 0.02 -5.96 9.74
CA ALA A 297 0.76 -7.22 9.94
C ALA A 297 2.04 -7.05 10.78
N ALA A 298 2.76 -5.93 10.62
CA ALA A 298 3.92 -5.61 11.44
C ALA A 298 3.53 -5.36 12.90
N LEU A 299 2.42 -4.66 13.16
CA LEU A 299 1.89 -4.44 14.51
C LEU A 299 1.46 -5.76 15.17
N GLU A 300 0.81 -6.66 14.44
CA GLU A 300 0.48 -8.01 14.92
C GLU A 300 1.74 -8.79 15.30
N ARG A 301 2.79 -8.72 14.47
CA ARG A 301 4.08 -9.35 14.77
C ARG A 301 4.72 -8.79 16.04
N VAL A 302 4.67 -7.48 16.24
CA VAL A 302 5.18 -6.83 17.46
C VAL A 302 4.41 -7.33 18.68
N GLN A 303 3.07 -7.37 18.63
CA GLN A 303 2.26 -7.89 19.73
C GLN A 303 2.60 -9.35 20.05
N MET A 304 2.82 -10.19 19.04
CA MET A 304 3.24 -11.57 19.25
C MET A 304 4.62 -11.68 19.92
N LEU A 305 5.57 -10.82 19.54
CA LEU A 305 6.88 -10.77 20.17
C LEU A 305 6.79 -10.26 21.62
N GLU A 306 5.92 -9.30 21.91
CA GLU A 306 5.66 -8.86 23.28
C GLU A 306 5.12 -10.00 24.15
N GLN A 307 4.18 -10.81 23.64
CA GLN A 307 3.70 -11.99 24.35
C GLN A 307 4.81 -13.03 24.55
N GLN A 308 5.69 -13.22 23.56
CA GLN A 308 6.83 -14.11 23.70
C GLN A 308 7.81 -13.65 24.79
N ILE A 309 8.09 -12.34 24.85
CA ILE A 309 8.93 -11.75 25.91
C ILE A 309 8.30 -11.97 27.28
N LEU A 310 6.97 -11.80 27.41
CA LEU A 310 6.28 -12.06 28.67
C LEU A 310 6.38 -13.54 29.09
N ALA A 311 6.17 -14.47 28.16
CA ALA A 311 6.33 -15.89 28.43
C ALA A 311 7.75 -16.24 28.89
N TYR A 312 8.78 -15.75 28.18
CA TYR A 312 10.18 -15.99 28.57
C TYR A 312 10.57 -15.37 29.90
N LYS A 313 10.00 -14.21 30.22
CA LYS A 313 10.18 -13.60 31.54
C LYS A 313 9.58 -14.51 32.62
N ASP A 314 8.39 -15.04 32.40
CA ASP A 314 7.73 -15.93 33.35
C ASP A 314 8.51 -17.26 33.50
N ASP A 315 8.96 -17.85 32.40
CA ASP A 315 9.84 -19.03 32.38
C ASP A 315 11.11 -18.77 33.21
N PHE A 316 11.77 -17.64 33.00
CA PHE A 316 12.97 -17.26 33.76
C PHE A 316 12.68 -17.11 35.26
N THR A 317 11.53 -16.53 35.64
CA THR A 317 11.15 -16.42 37.05
C THR A 317 10.85 -17.78 37.67
N SER A 318 10.24 -18.70 36.93
CA SER A 318 9.96 -20.06 37.38
C SER A 318 11.24 -20.85 37.61
N GLU A 319 12.19 -20.79 36.66
CA GLU A 319 13.47 -21.47 36.74
C GLU A 319 14.33 -20.90 37.88
N ARG A 320 14.26 -19.58 38.11
CA ARG A 320 14.88 -18.96 39.29
C ARG A 320 14.29 -19.52 40.59
N ALA A 321 12.97 -19.61 40.69
CA ALA A 321 12.31 -20.13 41.88
C ALA A 321 12.68 -21.62 42.11
N ASP A 322 12.79 -22.42 41.04
CA ASP A 322 13.28 -23.80 41.10
C ASP A 322 14.73 -23.88 41.57
N ARG A 323 15.59 -23.00 41.05
CA ARG A 323 16.97 -22.90 41.51
C ARG A 323 17.07 -22.54 42.99
N GLU A 324 16.27 -21.58 43.46
CA GLU A 324 16.23 -21.20 44.88
C GLU A 324 15.75 -22.35 45.76
N ARG A 325 14.72 -23.10 45.33
CA ARG A 325 14.28 -24.34 46.00
C ARG A 325 15.40 -25.38 46.07
N ALA A 326 16.12 -25.60 44.96
CA ALA A 326 17.24 -26.52 44.91
C ALA A 326 18.38 -26.07 45.84
N GLN A 327 18.67 -24.77 45.89
CA GLN A 327 19.64 -24.20 46.83
C GLN A 327 19.23 -24.41 48.28
N SER A 328 17.98 -24.14 48.67
CA SER A 328 17.49 -24.44 50.02
C SER A 328 17.64 -25.92 50.37
N ARG A 329 17.35 -26.82 49.43
CA ARG A 329 17.51 -28.25 49.63
C ARG A 329 18.97 -28.66 49.83
N ILE A 330 19.90 -28.04 49.10
CA ILE A 330 21.34 -28.26 49.29
C ILE A 330 21.75 -27.86 50.72
N HIS A 331 21.37 -26.67 51.18
CA HIS A 331 21.68 -26.21 52.54
C HIS A 331 21.11 -27.16 53.61
N GLU A 332 19.85 -27.59 53.48
CA GLU A 332 19.27 -28.60 54.40
C GLU A 332 20.05 -29.91 54.42
N LEU A 333 20.53 -30.36 53.26
CA LEU A 333 21.32 -31.59 53.16
C LEU A 333 22.71 -31.41 53.78
N GLU A 334 23.33 -30.25 53.60
CA GLU A 334 24.61 -29.88 54.24
C GLU A 334 24.47 -29.86 55.77
N GLU A 335 23.41 -29.26 56.30
CA GLU A 335 23.11 -29.26 57.76
C GLU A 335 22.90 -30.67 58.29
N LYS A 336 22.18 -31.53 57.56
CA LYS A 336 21.98 -32.94 57.93
C LYS A 336 23.30 -33.71 57.91
N VAL A 337 24.13 -33.50 56.90
CA VAL A 337 25.46 -34.11 56.82
C VAL A 337 26.33 -33.66 57.98
N ALA A 338 26.38 -32.36 58.29
CA ALA A 338 27.12 -31.83 59.43
C ALA A 338 26.63 -32.42 60.77
N SER A 339 25.30 -32.53 60.95
CA SER A 339 24.69 -33.14 62.14
C SER A 339 25.05 -34.62 62.27
N LEU A 340 24.99 -35.38 61.17
CA LEU A 340 25.39 -36.79 61.14
C LEU A 340 26.89 -36.98 61.41
N GLN A 341 27.74 -36.11 60.85
CA GLN A 341 29.18 -36.12 61.12
C GLN A 341 29.45 -35.84 62.61
N HIS A 342 28.77 -34.87 63.21
CA HIS A 342 28.88 -34.60 64.64
C HIS A 342 28.44 -35.81 65.46
N GLN A 343 27.28 -36.41 65.15
CA GLN A 343 26.80 -37.62 65.82
C GLN A 343 27.76 -38.80 65.68
N ALA A 344 28.39 -38.98 64.50
CA ALA A 344 29.39 -40.01 64.27
C ALA A 344 30.67 -39.78 65.09
N SER A 345 31.14 -38.53 65.19
CA SER A 345 32.25 -38.13 66.07
C SER A 345 31.93 -38.42 67.53
N TRP A 346 30.77 -38.02 68.04
CA TRP A 346 30.33 -38.35 69.41
C TRP A 346 30.25 -39.86 69.69
N ARG A 347 29.80 -40.66 68.70
CA ARG A 347 29.80 -42.13 68.84
C ARG A 347 31.19 -42.76 68.76
N GLN A 348 32.16 -42.10 68.12
CA GLN A 348 33.57 -42.50 68.14
C GLN A 348 34.25 -42.12 69.46
N ASP A 349 33.99 -40.92 70.00
CA ASP A 349 34.58 -40.45 71.27
C ASP A 349 33.95 -41.11 72.50
N SER A 350 32.69 -41.55 72.43
CA SER A 350 32.05 -42.37 73.48
C SER A 350 32.46 -43.85 73.42
N ARG A 351 33.28 -44.26 72.44
CA ARG A 351 33.83 -45.61 72.39
C ARG A 351 35.15 -45.63 73.15
N ASP A 352 35.04 -45.92 74.45
CA ASP A 352 36.15 -46.35 75.30
C ASP A 352 37.04 -47.37 74.53
N PRO A 353 38.38 -47.24 74.51
CA PRO A 353 39.27 -48.16 73.79
C PRO A 353 39.33 -49.50 74.52
N GLY A 354 38.28 -50.31 74.41
CA GLY A 354 38.17 -51.55 75.16
C GLY A 354 36.99 -52.41 74.73
N SER A 355 37.18 -53.20 73.68
CA SER A 355 36.81 -54.62 73.61
C SER A 355 36.59 -55.03 72.15
N CYS A 356 37.70 -55.38 71.50
CA CYS A 356 37.65 -56.35 70.41
C CYS A 356 37.29 -57.71 71.01
N ARG A 357 36.05 -58.18 70.81
CA ARG A 357 35.75 -59.62 70.82
C ARG A 357 35.32 -60.06 69.45
N ILE A 358 36.32 -60.47 68.68
CA ILE A 358 36.15 -61.42 67.60
C ILE A 358 35.75 -62.75 68.24
N HIS A 359 34.58 -63.28 67.92
CA HIS A 359 34.26 -64.69 68.10
C HIS A 359 34.06 -65.32 66.73
N PRO A 360 34.92 -66.28 66.32
CA PRO A 360 34.65 -67.14 65.18
C PRO A 360 33.74 -68.28 65.64
N GLY A 361 32.63 -68.52 64.95
CA GLY A 361 31.73 -69.61 65.36
C GLY A 361 30.48 -69.74 64.52
N SER A 362 30.64 -70.39 63.38
CA SER A 362 29.62 -71.00 62.51
C SER A 362 28.33 -71.46 63.19
N ARG A 363 27.18 -71.18 62.55
CA ARG A 363 26.11 -72.16 62.26
C ARG A 363 25.07 -71.60 61.27
N ILE A 364 24.87 -72.31 60.17
CA ILE A 364 23.75 -72.20 59.22
C ILE A 364 22.52 -72.88 59.84
N PRO A 365 21.30 -72.33 59.68
CA PRO A 365 20.22 -73.02 58.93
C PRO A 365 19.43 -72.03 58.02
N LYS A 366 19.34 -72.27 56.71
CA LYS A 366 18.22 -72.94 55.98
C LYS A 366 16.81 -72.40 56.23
N ASP A 367 16.30 -71.77 55.18
CA ASP A 367 14.96 -71.81 54.58
C ASP A 367 13.70 -71.41 55.37
N LEU A 368 12.96 -70.45 54.78
CA LEU A 368 11.49 -70.31 54.63
C LEU A 368 11.22 -68.80 54.40
N GLU A 369 11.01 -68.32 53.16
CA GLU A 369 9.82 -68.45 52.31
C GLU A 369 8.58 -67.69 52.82
N ALA A 370 7.99 -66.90 51.91
CA ALA A 370 6.68 -66.24 51.93
C ALA A 370 6.46 -65.02 52.86
N ASN A 371 6.45 -63.82 52.28
CA ASN A 371 5.18 -63.22 51.82
C ASN A 371 5.39 -61.86 51.14
N ALA A 372 5.20 -61.86 49.83
CA ALA A 372 4.80 -60.69 49.08
C ALA A 372 3.31 -60.46 49.35
N LEU A 373 2.95 -59.30 49.90
CA LEU A 373 1.57 -58.81 49.83
C LEU A 373 1.49 -57.74 48.75
N GLN A 374 0.93 -58.17 47.62
CA GLN A 374 0.29 -57.34 46.62
C GLN A 374 -0.83 -56.53 47.28
N LEU A 375 -0.86 -55.22 47.03
CA LEU A 375 -2.10 -54.44 46.92
C LEU A 375 -2.04 -53.81 45.52
N VAL A 376 -2.61 -54.48 44.51
CA VAL A 376 -3.98 -54.25 44.02
C VAL A 376 -4.27 -52.77 43.77
N VAL A 377 -4.02 -52.39 42.52
CA VAL A 377 -4.65 -51.30 41.79
C VAL A 377 -6.17 -51.53 41.70
N PRO A 378 -7.00 -50.47 41.71
CA PRO A 378 -8.21 -50.46 40.90
C PRO A 378 -8.01 -49.53 39.69
N SER A 379 -7.99 -50.11 38.50
CA SER A 379 -8.22 -49.40 37.24
C SER A 379 -9.69 -49.55 36.93
N ASP A 380 -10.38 -48.43 36.72
CA ASP A 380 -11.56 -48.39 35.87
C ASP A 380 -11.42 -47.28 34.83
N ARG A 381 -11.26 -47.74 33.58
CA ARG A 381 -11.82 -47.23 32.31
C ARG A 381 -11.48 -45.82 31.82
N ARG A 382 -10.49 -45.82 30.90
CA ARG A 382 -10.43 -45.26 29.51
C ARG A 382 -11.77 -44.78 28.87
N PRO A 383 -11.79 -44.00 27.75
CA PRO A 383 -10.81 -43.97 26.63
C PRO A 383 -10.48 -42.56 26.03
N GLY A 384 -9.47 -42.35 25.18
CA GLY A 384 -8.57 -43.28 24.50
C GLY A 384 -7.59 -42.59 23.53
N THR A 385 -6.76 -43.44 22.91
CA THR A 385 -6.17 -43.36 21.55
C THR A 385 -5.30 -42.13 21.25
N GLY A 386 -3.97 -42.19 21.24
CA GLY A 386 -3.06 -43.06 20.49
C GLY A 386 -2.02 -42.11 19.86
N SER A 387 -0.71 -42.31 20.00
CA SER A 387 0.06 -43.04 18.98
C SER A 387 1.48 -43.34 19.48
N GLN A 388 1.99 -44.45 18.96
CA GLN A 388 3.21 -45.17 19.29
C GLN A 388 4.50 -44.36 19.10
N TRP A 389 5.36 -44.44 20.12
CA TRP A 389 6.81 -44.34 19.94
C TRP A 389 7.29 -45.61 19.25
N LEU A 390 7.83 -45.46 18.04
CA LEU A 390 8.72 -46.43 17.43
C LEU A 390 10.07 -45.71 17.22
N GLU A 391 11.11 -46.22 17.86
CA GLU A 391 12.48 -45.80 17.61
C GLU A 391 12.90 -46.05 16.17
N ARG A 392 13.70 -45.14 15.60
CA ARG A 392 14.73 -45.48 14.61
C ARG A 392 15.97 -44.59 14.77
N PRO A 393 17.17 -45.12 14.45
CA PRO A 393 18.47 -44.59 14.88
C PRO A 393 19.18 -43.77 13.79
N GLY A 394 20.07 -42.86 14.22
CA GLY A 394 21.07 -42.22 13.35
C GLY A 394 21.05 -40.68 13.36
N ALA A 395 21.27 -40.06 14.51
CA ALA A 395 21.57 -38.63 14.58
C ALA A 395 23.08 -38.43 14.39
N THR A 396 23.53 -38.31 13.15
CA THR A 396 24.77 -37.57 12.86
C THR A 396 24.48 -36.10 13.14
N GLN A 397 25.38 -35.45 13.88
CA GLN A 397 25.35 -34.02 14.26
C GLN A 397 24.75 -33.15 13.15
N ARG A 398 23.53 -32.65 13.39
CA ARG A 398 22.90 -31.64 12.55
C ARG A 398 23.40 -30.29 13.04
N GLY A 399 24.30 -29.67 12.26
CA GLY A 399 24.82 -28.34 12.53
C GLY A 399 23.67 -27.33 12.63
N GLN A 400 23.67 -26.53 13.69
CA GLN A 400 22.83 -25.33 13.78
C GLN A 400 23.43 -24.30 12.81
N GLY A 401 22.95 -24.25 11.57
CA GLY A 401 23.40 -23.26 10.58
C GLY A 401 23.44 -23.75 9.13
N ASP A 402 22.58 -24.71 8.76
CA ASP A 402 22.48 -25.18 7.37
C ASP A 402 21.12 -24.78 6.77
N LEU A 403 21.16 -23.96 5.73
CA LEU A 403 20.01 -23.58 4.90
C LEU A 403 19.66 -24.74 3.96
N GLN A 404 18.37 -24.98 3.71
CA GLN A 404 17.91 -26.08 2.85
C GLN A 404 17.11 -25.59 1.64
N CYS A 405 17.37 -26.18 0.48
CA CYS A 405 16.52 -25.99 -0.68
C CYS A 405 15.13 -26.61 -0.44
N PRO A 406 14.03 -25.86 -0.57
CA PRO A 406 12.69 -26.37 -0.31
C PRO A 406 12.20 -27.41 -1.33
N HIS A 407 12.88 -27.57 -2.47
CA HIS A 407 12.46 -28.46 -3.55
C HIS A 407 13.16 -29.83 -3.53
N CYS A 408 14.46 -29.86 -3.27
CA CYS A 408 15.25 -31.10 -3.27
C CYS A 408 15.86 -31.45 -1.89
N LEU A 409 15.67 -30.59 -0.88
CA LEU A 409 16.19 -30.74 0.48
C LEU A 409 17.71 -30.82 0.57
N GLN A 410 18.42 -30.34 -0.45
CA GLN A 410 19.87 -30.18 -0.41
C GLN A 410 20.26 -29.12 0.62
N CYS A 411 21.22 -29.44 1.48
CA CYS A 411 21.74 -28.56 2.53
C CYS A 411 22.89 -27.70 2.00
N PHE A 412 22.90 -26.45 2.43
CA PHE A 412 23.90 -25.42 2.17
C PHE A 412 24.28 -24.81 3.52
N SER A 413 25.55 -24.45 3.73
CA SER A 413 25.94 -23.75 4.96
C SER A 413 25.44 -22.31 4.95
N ASP A 414 25.37 -21.66 6.13
CA ASP A 414 24.98 -20.24 6.26
C ASP A 414 25.84 -19.29 5.41
N GLU A 415 27.09 -19.66 5.11
CA GLU A 415 28.00 -18.87 4.24
C GLU A 415 27.68 -19.02 2.74
N GLN A 416 26.87 -20.01 2.36
CA GLN A 416 26.54 -20.37 0.97
C GLN A 416 25.16 -19.85 0.52
N GLY A 417 24.65 -18.79 1.15
CA GLY A 417 23.33 -18.23 0.85
C GLY A 417 23.12 -17.89 -0.64
N GLU A 418 24.12 -17.33 -1.32
CA GLU A 418 24.02 -17.00 -2.76
C GLU A 418 23.95 -18.25 -3.66
N GLU A 419 24.62 -19.33 -3.25
CA GLU A 419 24.62 -20.60 -3.97
C GLU A 419 23.28 -21.33 -3.79
N LEU A 420 22.66 -21.22 -2.61
CA LEU A 420 21.30 -21.67 -2.37
C LEU A 420 20.30 -20.96 -3.30
N PHE A 421 20.35 -19.63 -3.42
CA PHE A 421 19.40 -18.90 -4.27
C PHE A 421 19.55 -19.27 -5.75
N ARG A 422 20.79 -19.45 -6.23
CA ARG A 422 21.05 -19.93 -7.59
C ARG A 422 20.50 -21.34 -7.80
N HIS A 423 20.75 -22.22 -6.84
CA HIS A 423 20.25 -23.58 -6.87
C HIS A 423 18.71 -23.64 -6.81
N VAL A 424 18.05 -22.81 -6.00
CA VAL A 424 16.58 -22.76 -5.94
C VAL A 424 15.97 -22.29 -7.28
N ALA A 425 16.63 -21.37 -7.98
CA ALA A 425 16.20 -20.91 -9.31
C ALA A 425 16.35 -21.99 -10.40
N GLU A 426 17.33 -22.89 -10.25
CA GLU A 426 17.54 -24.02 -11.15
C GLU A 426 16.68 -25.24 -10.78
N CYS A 427 16.44 -25.46 -9.48
CA CYS A 427 15.69 -26.60 -8.95
C CYS A 427 14.16 -26.45 -9.09
N CYS A 428 13.66 -25.27 -9.47
CA CYS A 428 12.23 -25.04 -9.73
C CYS A 428 11.82 -25.22 -11.20
N GLN A 429 12.79 -25.52 -12.09
CA GLN A 429 12.54 -25.98 -13.46
C GLN A 429 12.42 -27.51 -13.49
#